data_AF-A0A831P8C0-F1
#
_entry.id   AF-A0A831P8C0-F1
#
_cell.length_a   1.000
_cell.length_b   1.000
_cell.length_c   1.000
_cell.angle_alpha   90.00
_cell.angle_beta   90.00
_cell.angle_gamma   90.00
#
_symmetry.space_group_name_H-M   'P 1'
#
loop_
_entity.id
_entity.type
_entity.pdbx_description
1 polymer ?
#
loop_
_entity_poly.entity_id
_entity_poly.type
_entity_poly.pdbx_seq_one_letter_code
_entity_poly.pdbx_strand_id
1 'polypeptide(L)'
;MEIKIDTKKSIYENINEIYEKIKELKNKKQKIENLIKELEEKLNSIEEKIVIEKKKEEIKRNKKWYEKFRWMFTTNNFLLIAGKDSITNEIIINKYLEKNDLVFHADIVGSPFGILKNGRNASEIDIYEAAKFVGSYS
;
A
#
# COMPACT_ATOMS: atom_id res chain seq x y z
N MET A 1 -24.50 17.80 -41.55
CA MET A 1 -24.75 16.36 -41.27
C MET A 1 -25.23 15.75 -42.57
N GLU A 2 -24.40 14.92 -43.20
CA GLU A 2 -24.74 14.29 -44.48
C GLU A 2 -25.26 12.88 -44.19
N ILE A 3 -26.44 12.55 -44.73
CA ILE A 3 -27.06 11.23 -44.56
C ILE A 3 -26.93 10.50 -45.89
N LYS A 4 -26.27 9.34 -45.87
CA LYS A 4 -26.21 8.46 -47.04
C LYS A 4 -27.58 7.78 -47.22
N ILE A 5 -28.23 8.08 -48.33
CA ILE A 5 -29.52 7.51 -48.72
C ILE A 5 -29.27 6.57 -49.92
N ASP A 6 -29.85 5.37 -49.87
CA ASP A 6 -29.84 4.47 -51.02
C ASP A 6 -30.95 4.89 -51.99
N THR A 7 -30.57 5.34 -53.18
CA THR A 7 -31.50 5.82 -54.22
C THR A 7 -32.32 4.70 -54.85
N LYS A 8 -31.98 3.43 -54.60
CA LYS A 8 -32.74 2.25 -55.05
C LYS A 8 -33.90 1.88 -54.12
N LYS A 9 -33.94 2.47 -52.92
CA LYS A 9 -34.96 2.20 -51.89
C LYS A 9 -35.90 3.39 -51.75
N SER A 10 -37.11 3.14 -51.27
CA SER A 10 -38.02 4.23 -50.93
C SER A 10 -37.46 5.07 -49.77
N ILE A 11 -37.93 6.31 -49.66
CA ILE A 11 -37.58 7.21 -48.55
C ILE A 11 -37.94 6.54 -47.20
N TYR A 12 -39.10 5.87 -47.13
CA TYR A 12 -39.56 5.16 -45.95
C TYR A 12 -38.67 3.97 -45.57
N GLU A 13 -38.19 3.21 -46.55
CA GLU A 13 -37.26 2.08 -46.31
C GLU A 13 -35.91 2.56 -45.77
N ASN A 14 -35.34 3.63 -46.35
CA ASN A 14 -34.12 4.24 -45.85
C ASN A 14 -34.28 4.75 -44.40
N ILE A 15 -35.42 5.37 -44.10
CA ILE A 15 -35.76 5.83 -42.75
C ILE A 15 -35.83 4.65 -41.77
N ASN A 16 -36.52 3.57 -42.14
CA ASN A 16 -36.65 2.37 -41.30
C ASN A 16 -35.29 1.71 -41.01
N GLU A 17 -34.40 1.59 -42.02
CA GLU A 17 -33.06 1.02 -41.81
C GLU A 17 -32.21 1.86 -40.84
N ILE A 18 -32.31 3.19 -40.92
CA ILE A 18 -31.63 4.09 -40.00
C ILE A 18 -32.19 3.90 -38.58
N TYR A 19 -33.50 3.82 -38.42
CA TYR A 19 -34.13 3.58 -37.11
C TYR A 19 -33.75 2.23 -36.50
N GLU A 20 -33.72 1.16 -37.29
CA GLU A 20 -33.28 -0.15 -36.82
C GLU A 20 -31.80 -0.13 -36.40
N LYS A 21 -30.92 0.51 -37.18
CA LYS A 21 -29.51 0.69 -36.77
C LYS A 21 -29.37 1.48 -35.48
N ILE A 22 -30.15 2.55 -35.30
CA ILE A 22 -30.14 3.34 -34.06
C ILE A 22 -30.59 2.46 -32.87
N LYS A 23 -31.63 1.65 -33.06
CA LYS A 23 -32.13 0.73 -32.04
C LYS A 23 -31.09 -0.33 -31.67
N GLU A 24 -30.43 -0.93 -32.65
CA GLU A 24 -29.34 -1.88 -32.43
C GLU A 24 -28.17 -1.25 -31.67
N LEU A 25 -27.74 -0.05 -32.06
CA LEU A 25 -26.65 0.66 -31.40
C LEU A 25 -27.00 1.02 -29.96
N LYS A 26 -28.25 1.45 -29.70
CA LYS A 26 -28.74 1.68 -28.33
C LYS A 26 -28.69 0.40 -27.48
N ASN A 27 -29.15 -0.72 -28.04
CA ASN A 27 -29.10 -2.01 -27.34
C ASN A 27 -27.66 -2.47 -27.05
N LYS A 28 -26.74 -2.27 -28.01
CA LYS A 28 -25.31 -2.57 -27.81
C LYS A 28 -24.71 -1.69 -26.72
N LYS A 29 -25.00 -0.39 -26.73
CA LYS A 29 -24.56 0.55 -25.69
C LYS A 29 -25.02 0.10 -24.31
N GLN A 30 -26.31 -0.22 -24.14
CA GLN A 30 -26.86 -0.69 -22.87
C GLN A 30 -26.17 -1.97 -22.36
N LYS A 31 -25.90 -2.93 -23.26
CA LYS A 31 -25.18 -4.15 -22.91
C LYS A 31 -23.75 -3.87 -22.42
N ILE A 32 -23.06 -2.95 -23.09
CA ILE A 32 -21.71 -2.53 -22.69
C ILE A 32 -21.72 -1.86 -21.32
N GLU A 33 -22.67 -0.95 -21.07
CA GLU A 33 -22.82 -0.28 -19.77
C GLU A 33 -23.08 -1.28 -18.63
N ASN A 34 -23.95 -2.27 -18.86
CA ASN A 34 -24.21 -3.32 -17.87
C ASN A 34 -22.95 -4.18 -17.62
N LEU A 35 -22.20 -4.53 -18.67
CA LEU A 35 -20.98 -5.32 -18.55
C LEU A 35 -19.88 -4.56 -17.78
N ILE A 36 -19.75 -3.25 -18.02
CA ILE A 36 -18.82 -2.40 -17.28
C ILE A 36 -19.16 -2.45 -15.78
N LYS A 37 -20.44 -2.27 -15.44
CA LYS A 37 -20.89 -2.32 -14.05
C LYS A 37 -20.60 -3.67 -13.38
N GLU A 38 -20.87 -4.78 -14.07
CA GLU A 38 -20.55 -6.12 -13.55
C GLU A 38 -19.05 -6.34 -13.35
N LEU A 39 -18.21 -5.77 -14.22
CA LEU A 39 -16.75 -5.86 -14.09
C LEU A 39 -16.24 -5.02 -12.92
N GLU A 40 -16.79 -3.82 -12.71
CA GLU A 40 -16.48 -2.96 -11.57
C GLU A 40 -16.84 -3.65 -10.23
N GLU A 41 -18.03 -4.25 -10.14
CA GLU A 41 -18.46 -5.01 -8.97
C GLU A 41 -17.53 -6.22 -8.70
N LYS A 42 -17.13 -6.93 -9.75
CA LYS A 42 -16.16 -8.04 -9.64
C LYS A 42 -14.79 -7.55 -9.18
N LEU A 43 -14.29 -6.44 -9.72
CA LEU A 43 -13.02 -5.83 -9.33
C LEU A 43 -13.00 -5.50 -7.84
N ASN A 44 -14.03 -4.80 -7.35
CA ASN A 44 -14.16 -4.48 -5.93
C ASN A 44 -14.16 -5.75 -5.06
N SER A 45 -14.89 -6.79 -5.48
CA SER A 45 -14.92 -8.05 -4.73
C SER A 45 -13.57 -8.79 -4.68
N ILE A 46 -12.75 -8.65 -5.72
CA ILE A 46 -11.41 -9.24 -5.80
C ILE A 46 -10.45 -8.45 -4.91
N GLU A 47 -10.50 -7.12 -4.96
CA GLU A 47 -9.69 -6.25 -4.11
C GLU A 47 -9.95 -6.53 -2.62
N GLU A 48 -11.21 -6.64 -2.21
CA GLU A 48 -11.59 -7.03 -0.85
C GLU A 48 -11.00 -8.39 -0.45
N LYS A 49 -11.10 -9.39 -1.32
CA LYS A 49 -10.52 -10.72 -1.08
C LYS A 49 -9.00 -10.68 -0.92
N ILE A 50 -8.30 -9.92 -1.77
CA ILE A 50 -6.85 -9.74 -1.70
C ILE A 50 -6.46 -9.09 -0.37
N VAL A 51 -7.20 -8.08 0.09
CA VAL A 51 -6.95 -7.42 1.39
C VAL A 51 -7.15 -8.40 2.54
N ILE A 52 -8.21 -9.21 2.49
CA ILE A 52 -8.50 -10.23 3.51
C ILE A 52 -7.44 -11.32 3.52
N GLU A 53 -6.98 -11.79 2.36
CA GLU A 53 -5.93 -12.81 2.23
C GLU A 53 -4.59 -12.29 2.74
N LYS A 54 -4.16 -11.08 2.34
CA LYS A 54 -2.96 -10.43 2.87
C LYS A 54 -3.02 -10.29 4.39
N LYS A 55 -4.18 -9.88 4.93
CA LYS A 55 -4.39 -9.78 6.38
C LYS A 55 -4.32 -11.15 7.06
N LYS A 56 -4.85 -12.22 6.45
CA LYS A 56 -4.75 -13.59 6.96
C LYS A 56 -3.32 -14.14 6.91
N GLU A 57 -2.57 -13.87 5.85
CA GLU A 57 -1.15 -14.23 5.75
C GLU A 57 -0.30 -13.50 6.78
N GLU A 58 -0.56 -12.21 7.01
CA GLU A 58 0.06 -11.44 8.09
C GLU A 58 -0.23 -12.02 9.48
N ILE A 59 -1.42 -12.59 9.70
CA ILE A 59 -1.80 -13.21 10.98
C ILE A 59 -1.13 -14.59 11.15
N LYS A 60 -0.93 -15.34 10.06
CA LYS A 60 -0.24 -16.65 10.10
C LYS A 60 1.25 -16.52 10.39
N ARG A 61 1.87 -15.39 10.02
CA ARG A 61 3.24 -15.08 10.43
C ARG A 61 3.22 -14.70 11.92
N ASN A 62 3.97 -15.43 12.75
CA ASN A 62 4.23 -15.03 14.13
C ASN A 62 4.98 -13.69 14.13
N LYS A 63 4.22 -12.57 14.15
CA LYS A 63 4.77 -11.21 14.15
C LYS A 63 5.74 -11.07 15.31
N LYS A 64 6.99 -10.74 15.00
CA LYS A 64 7.97 -10.49 16.04
C LYS A 64 7.58 -9.21 16.77
N TRP A 65 7.81 -9.16 18.08
CA TRP A 65 7.36 -8.04 18.92
C TRP A 65 7.90 -6.68 18.46
N TYR A 66 9.06 -6.65 17.78
CA TYR A 66 9.72 -5.46 17.28
C TYR A 66 9.12 -4.92 15.98
N GLU A 67 8.30 -5.71 15.26
CA GLU A 67 7.74 -5.32 13.96
C GLU A 67 6.72 -4.16 14.06
N LYS A 68 6.27 -3.84 15.27
CA LYS A 68 5.44 -2.65 15.53
C LYS A 68 6.23 -1.34 15.49
N PHE A 69 7.56 -1.38 15.61
CA PHE A 69 8.46 -0.22 15.57
C PHE A 69 9.09 -0.04 14.18
N ARG A 70 9.90 1.00 13.98
CA ARG A 70 10.91 1.00 12.90
C ARG A 70 12.02 0.08 13.36
N TRP A 71 12.46 -0.87 12.53
CA TRP A 71 13.44 -1.85 12.97
C TRP A 71 14.38 -2.26 11.85
N MET A 72 15.57 -2.70 12.23
CA MET A 72 16.61 -3.18 11.33
C MET A 72 17.51 -4.15 12.10
N PHE A 73 18.19 -5.05 11.39
CA PHE A 73 19.34 -5.76 11.91
C PHE A 73 20.62 -5.15 11.35
N THR A 74 21.60 -4.93 12.21
CA THR A 74 22.95 -4.52 11.77
C THR A 74 23.66 -5.66 11.05
N THR A 75 24.81 -5.36 10.46
CA THR A 75 25.66 -6.38 9.80
C THR A 75 26.01 -7.55 10.73
N ASN A 76 26.29 -7.29 12.02
CA ASN A 76 26.53 -8.37 13.00
C ASN A 76 25.26 -8.88 13.68
N ASN A 77 24.09 -8.66 13.07
CA ASN A 77 22.80 -9.17 13.49
C ASN A 77 22.32 -8.65 14.86
N PHE A 78 22.70 -7.43 15.23
CA PHE A 78 22.12 -6.74 16.38
C PHE A 78 20.79 -6.08 15.98
N LEU A 79 19.77 -6.23 16.84
CA LEU A 79 18.46 -5.65 16.59
C LEU A 79 18.46 -4.17 16.96
N LEU A 80 18.12 -3.32 16.01
CA LEU A 80 17.82 -1.91 16.21
C LEU A 80 16.30 -1.70 16.15
N ILE A 81 15.75 -0.96 17.11
CA ILE A 81 14.36 -0.47 17.08
C ILE A 81 14.33 1.04 17.22
N ALA A 82 13.41 1.73 16.56
CA ALA A 82 13.19 3.17 16.68
C ALA A 82 11.70 3.53 16.61
N GLY A 83 11.31 4.62 17.28
CA GLY A 83 9.91 5.04 17.33
C GLY A 83 9.41 5.53 15.97
N LYS A 84 8.10 5.40 15.75
CA LYS A 84 7.39 5.95 14.58
C LYS A 84 6.80 7.32 14.87
N ASP A 85 6.55 7.62 16.14
CA ASP A 85 5.90 8.81 16.68
C ASP A 85 6.32 9.01 18.15
N SER A 86 5.83 10.07 18.79
CA SER A 86 6.13 10.39 20.19
C SER A 86 5.70 9.29 21.17
N ILE A 87 4.52 8.69 20.95
CA ILE A 87 3.98 7.63 21.82
C ILE A 87 4.86 6.38 21.77
N THR A 88 5.28 5.97 20.57
CA THR A 88 6.15 4.81 20.40
C THR A 88 7.58 5.08 20.86
N ASN A 89 8.09 6.31 20.76
CA ASN A 89 9.35 6.70 21.40
C ASN A 89 9.31 6.47 22.92
N GLU A 90 8.26 6.96 23.59
CA GLU A 90 8.08 6.74 25.03
C GLU A 90 7.97 5.25 25.38
N ILE A 91 7.23 4.47 24.59
CA ILE A 91 7.10 3.02 24.80
C ILE A 91 8.46 2.33 24.68
N ILE A 92 9.25 2.68 23.67
CA ILE A 92 10.57 2.07 23.43
C ILE A 92 11.50 2.35 24.61
N ILE A 93 11.59 3.61 25.05
CA ILE A 93 12.45 4.00 26.19
C ILE A 93 11.97 3.37 27.50
N ASN A 94 10.67 3.41 27.78
CA ASN A 94 10.16 2.99 29.10
C ASN A 94 10.00 1.47 29.24
N LYS A 95 9.69 0.74 28.15
CA LYS A 95 9.37 -0.70 28.22
C LYS A 95 10.40 -1.61 27.58
N TYR A 96 11.19 -1.10 26.64
CA TYR A 96 12.10 -1.92 25.84
C TYR A 96 13.56 -1.58 26.01
N LEU A 97 13.93 -0.56 26.81
CA LEU A 97 15.32 -0.27 27.13
C LEU A 97 15.86 -1.20 28.21
N GLU A 98 16.97 -1.87 27.93
CA GLU A 98 17.69 -2.73 28.88
C GLU A 98 19.11 -2.21 29.16
N LYS A 99 19.75 -2.72 30.23
CA LYS A 99 21.03 -2.22 30.75
C LYS A 99 22.19 -2.19 29.74
N ASN A 100 22.20 -3.14 28.79
CA ASN A 100 23.28 -3.29 27.82
C ASN A 100 22.95 -2.69 26.45
N ASP A 101 21.82 -2.02 26.32
CA ASP A 101 21.41 -1.39 25.08
C ASP A 101 22.08 -0.01 24.92
N LEU A 102 22.16 0.46 23.68
CA LEU A 102 22.59 1.83 23.37
C LEU A 102 21.41 2.63 22.80
N VAL A 103 21.24 3.85 23.29
CA VAL A 103 20.19 4.77 22.83
C VAL A 103 20.78 5.75 21.82
N PHE A 104 20.02 6.03 20.76
CA PHE A 104 20.38 6.91 19.66
C PHE A 104 19.30 7.97 19.47
N HIS A 105 19.74 9.19 19.21
CA HIS A 105 18.91 10.33 18.82
C HIS A 105 19.77 11.25 17.96
N ALA A 106 19.26 11.76 16.84
CA ALA A 106 19.96 12.77 16.07
C ALA A 106 19.70 14.15 16.70
N ASP A 107 20.69 15.03 16.67
CA ASP A 107 20.54 16.40 17.17
C ASP A 107 19.74 17.29 16.18
N ILE A 108 18.51 16.86 15.89
CA ILE A 108 17.58 17.45 14.92
C ILE A 108 16.16 17.35 15.50
N VAL A 109 15.37 18.42 15.33
CA VAL A 109 13.97 18.45 15.76
C VAL A 109 13.16 17.43 14.98
N GLY A 110 12.51 16.50 15.70
CA GLY A 110 11.69 15.44 15.09
C GLY A 110 12.40 14.10 14.94
N SER A 111 13.68 14.01 15.31
CA SER A 111 14.40 12.73 15.33
C SER A 111 13.71 11.70 16.23
N PRO A 112 13.59 10.44 15.78
CA PRO A 112 13.11 9.37 16.64
C PRO A 112 14.16 8.98 17.69
N PHE A 113 13.71 8.33 18.77
CA PHE A 113 14.59 7.62 19.68
C PHE A 113 14.79 6.19 19.16
N GLY A 114 16.05 5.80 18.97
CA GLY A 114 16.47 4.45 18.60
C GLY A 114 17.13 3.71 19.76
N ILE A 115 16.97 2.39 19.83
CA ILE A 115 17.65 1.50 20.77
C ILE A 115 18.31 0.37 19.98
N LEU A 116 19.64 0.27 20.06
CA LEU A 116 20.40 -0.88 19.62
C LEU A 116 20.47 -1.89 20.76
N LYS A 117 19.80 -3.03 20.59
CA LYS A 117 19.77 -4.10 21.58
C LYS A 117 21.16 -4.67 21.80
N ASN A 118 21.57 -4.85 23.06
CA ASN A 118 22.91 -5.32 23.45
C ASN A 118 24.06 -4.46 22.85
N GLY A 119 23.78 -3.18 22.54
CA GLY A 119 24.69 -2.28 21.83
C GLY A 119 26.04 -2.08 22.51
N ARG A 120 26.18 -2.29 23.82
CA ARG A 120 27.47 -2.22 24.52
C ARG A 120 28.47 -3.29 24.04
N ASN A 121 27.98 -4.38 23.48
CA ASN A 121 28.80 -5.46 22.91
C ASN A 121 28.87 -5.37 21.37
N ALA A 122 28.28 -4.32 20.78
CA ALA A 122 28.27 -4.14 19.34
C ALA A 122 29.58 -3.49 18.88
N SER A 123 29.97 -3.77 17.64
CA SER A 123 31.17 -3.17 17.04
C SER A 123 30.90 -1.75 16.57
N GLU A 124 31.96 -1.00 16.24
CA GLU A 124 31.82 0.37 15.71
C GLU A 124 30.96 0.44 14.44
N ILE A 125 31.01 -0.59 13.60
CA ILE A 125 30.19 -0.62 12.37
C ILE A 125 28.71 -0.74 12.69
N ASP A 126 28.34 -1.54 13.70
CA ASP A 126 26.93 -1.69 14.14
C ASP A 126 26.39 -0.38 14.74
N ILE A 127 27.22 0.29 15.54
CA ILE A 127 26.88 1.60 16.14
C ILE A 127 26.69 2.65 15.03
N TYR A 128 27.56 2.64 14.02
CA TYR A 128 27.49 3.55 12.89
C TYR A 128 26.27 3.31 12.01
N GLU A 129 25.93 2.05 11.74
CA GLU A 129 24.69 1.66 11.05
C GLU A 129 23.45 2.11 11.82
N ALA A 130 23.45 1.93 13.13
CA ALA A 130 22.36 2.38 13.99
C ALA A 130 22.19 3.90 13.98
N ALA A 131 23.30 4.65 14.08
CA ALA A 131 23.28 6.10 13.98
C ALA A 131 22.75 6.59 12.62
N LYS A 132 23.20 5.98 11.52
CA LYS A 132 22.71 6.28 10.16
C LYS A 132 21.21 6.01 10.03
N PHE A 133 20.75 4.88 10.53
CA PHE A 133 19.34 4.52 10.46
C PHE A 133 18.48 5.53 11.20
N VAL A 134 18.84 5.89 12.44
CA VAL A 134 18.11 6.90 13.21
C VAL A 134 18.13 8.26 12.52
N GLY A 135 19.31 8.70 12.05
CA GLY A 135 19.47 9.97 11.34
C GLY A 135 18.74 10.04 9.99
N SER A 136 18.49 8.91 9.31
CA SER A 136 17.72 8.86 8.05
C SER A 136 16.23 9.15 8.23
N TYR A 137 15.77 9.13 9.48
CA TYR A 137 14.37 9.30 9.86
C TYR A 137 14.13 10.58 10.67
N SER A 138 15.15 11.42 10.77
CA SER A 138 15.12 12.75 11.38
C SER A 138 14.74 13.84 10.39
#